data_AF-A0A7J8XMW8-F1
#
_entry.id   AF-A0A7J8XMW8-F1
#
_cell.length_a   1.000
_cell.length_b   1.000
_cell.length_c   1.000
_cell.angle_alpha   90.00
_cell.angle_beta   90.00
_cell.angle_gamma   90.00
#
_symmetry.space_group_name_H-M   'P 1'
#
loop_
_entity.id
_entity.type
_entity.pdbx_description
1 polymer ?
#
loop_
_entity_poly.entity_id
_entity_poly.type
_entity_poly.pdbx_seq_one_letter_code
_entity_poly.pdbx_strand_id
1 'polypeptide(L)' 'MEEVFELLEGDVITEVVDGVPSITFSNRVHKFIERNMSKTLIVKLLGLRIRDLNS' A
#
# COMPACT_ATOMS: atom_id res chain seq x y z
N MET A 1 10.39 -11.56 -7.12
CA MET A 1 11.24 -10.81 -6.17
C MET A 1 10.34 -9.82 -5.48
N GLU A 2 10.17 -9.91 -4.16
CA GLU A 2 9.46 -8.86 -3.42
C GLU A 2 10.24 -7.55 -3.58
N GLU A 3 9.57 -6.49 -4.04
CA GLU A 3 10.10 -5.13 -3.98
C GLU A 3 10.18 -4.77 -2.49
N VAL A 4 11.37 -4.83 -1.90
CA VAL A 4 11.58 -4.37 -0.53
C VAL A 4 11.48 -2.85 -0.54
N PHE A 5 10.45 -2.33 0.14
CA PHE A 5 10.26 -0.89 0.28
C PHE A 5 10.95 -0.42 1.55
N GLU A 6 12.06 0.28 1.37
CA GLU A 6 12.78 0.92 2.46
C GLU A 6 12.14 2.27 2.80
N LEU A 7 11.84 2.44 4.08
CA LEU A 7 11.44 3.71 4.67
C LEU A 7 12.67 4.59 4.81
N LEU A 8 12.54 5.83 4.36
CA LEU A 8 13.53 6.88 4.43
C LEU A 8 13.13 7.89 5.52
N GLU A 9 14.09 8.71 5.92
CA GLU A 9 13.81 9.83 6.82
C GLU A 9 12.74 10.76 6.21
N GLY A 10 11.76 11.14 7.01
CA GLY A 10 10.63 11.97 6.58
C GLY A 10 9.49 11.21 5.86
N ASP A 11 9.61 9.90 5.65
CA ASP A 11 8.49 9.09 5.14
C ASP A 11 7.38 8.91 6.17
N VAL A 12 7.75 8.87 7.44
CA VAL A 12 6.85 8.70 8.57
C VAL A 12 7.17 9.80 9.56
N ILE A 13 6.17 10.60 9.88
CA ILE A 13 6.22 11.56 10.97
C ILE A 13 5.33 11.02 12.08
N THR A 14 5.90 10.84 13.26
CA THR A 14 5.17 10.42 14.45
C THR A 14 5.14 11.56 15.44
N GLU A 15 3.96 11.89 15.95
CA GLU A 15 3.76 12.95 16.93
C GLU A 15 2.69 12.52 17.94
N VAL A 16 2.52 13.31 19.00
CA VAL A 16 1.44 13.10 19.98
C VAL A 16 0.58 14.36 19.97
N VAL A 17 -0.68 14.21 19.56
CA VAL A 17 -1.67 15.30 19.51
C VAL A 17 -2.72 15.01 20.58
N ASP A 18 -2.87 15.92 21.55
CA ASP A 18 -3.80 15.78 22.67
C ASP A 18 -3.67 14.44 23.44
N GLY A 19 -2.44 13.94 23.58
CA GLY A 19 -2.16 12.65 24.22
C GLY A 19 -2.42 11.43 23.33
N VAL A 20 -2.86 11.62 22.09
CA VAL A 20 -3.10 10.56 21.09
C VAL A 20 -1.92 10.49 20.11
N PRO A 21 -1.30 9.32 19.92
CA PRO A 21 -0.29 9.13 18.88
C PRO A 21 -0.88 9.40 17.49
N SER A 22 -0.26 10.30 16.74
CA SER A 22 -0.55 10.62 15.35
C SER A 22 0.60 10.14 14.47
N ILE A 23 0.26 9.53 13.34
CA ILE A 23 1.22 9.04 12.34
C ILE A 23 0.81 9.64 11.00
N THR A 24 1.71 10.42 10.41
CA THR A 24 1.52 11.02 9.10
C THR A 24 2.52 10.42 8.12
N PHE A 25 2.01 9.91 6.99
CA PHE A 25 2.83 9.36 5.92
C PHE A 25 3.11 10.40 4.83
N SER A 26 4.32 10.34 4.27
CA SER A 26 4.68 11.16 3.11
C SER A 26 3.86 10.78 1.87
N ASN A 27 3.82 11.68 0.88
CA ASN A 27 3.21 11.40 -0.42
C ASN A 27 3.89 10.21 -1.15
N ARG A 28 5.17 9.96 -0.88
CA ARG A 28 5.89 8.80 -1.46
C ARG A 28 5.34 7.50 -0.92
N VAL A 29 5.12 7.40 0.40
CA VAL A 29 4.52 6.23 1.03
C VAL A 29 3.10 6.01 0.54
N HIS A 30 2.28 7.06 0.42
CA HIS A 30 0.93 6.97 -0.14
C HIS A 30 0.93 6.36 -1.55
N LYS A 31 1.76 6.88 -2.46
CA LYS A 31 1.87 6.35 -3.83
C LYS A 31 2.33 4.90 -3.87
N PHE A 32 3.22 4.51 -2.96
CA PHE A 32 3.67 3.12 -2.86
C PHE A 32 2.52 2.19 -2.47
N ILE A 33 1.72 2.57 -1.47
CA ILE A 33 0.54 1.84 -1.03
C ILE A 33 -0.48 1.72 -2.17
N GLU A 34 -0.81 2.83 -2.83
CA GLU A 34 -1.72 2.86 -3.99
C GLU A 34 -1.27 1.92 -5.13
N ARG A 35 0.01 1.93 -5.47
CA ARG A 35 0.59 1.05 -6.50
C ARG A 35 0.44 -0.41 -6.13
N ASN A 36 0.71 -0.77 -4.87
CA ASN A 36 0.58 -2.15 -4.41
C ASN A 36 -0.87 -2.61 -4.35
N MET A 37 -1.77 -1.78 -3.84
CA MET A 37 -3.20 -2.08 -3.86
C MET A 37 -3.69 -2.29 -5.30
N SER A 38 -3.30 -1.43 -6.24
CA SER A 38 -3.65 -1.57 -7.66
C SER A 38 -3.17 -2.90 -8.24
N LYS A 39 -1.92 -3.32 -7.96
CA LYS A 39 -1.40 -4.64 -8.36
C LYS A 39 -2.24 -5.77 -7.78
N THR A 40 -2.56 -5.73 -6.49
CA THR A 40 -3.39 -6.77 -5.84
C THR A 40 -4.78 -6.85 -6.46
N LEU A 41 -5.42 -5.70 -6.73
CA LEU A 41 -6.72 -5.65 -7.38
C LEU A 41 -6.68 -6.25 -8.78
N ILE A 42 -5.67 -5.90 -9.58
CA ILE A 42 -5.46 -6.47 -10.93
C ILE A 42 -5.31 -7.99 -10.85
N VAL A 43 -4.46 -8.50 -9.96
CA VAL A 43 -4.24 -9.95 -9.80
C VAL A 43 -5.54 -10.65 -9.38
N LYS A 44 -6.29 -10.08 -8.43
CA LYS A 44 -7.59 -10.63 -8.01
C LYS A 44 -8.59 -10.67 -9.17
N LEU A 45 -8.73 -9.58 -9.93
CA LEU A 45 -9.64 -9.51 -11.08
C LEU A 45 -9.26 -10.50 -12.18
N LEU A 46 -7.97 -10.67 -12.47
CA LEU A 46 -7.49 -11.66 -13.44
C LEU A 46 -7.76 -13.09 -12.95
N GLY A 47 -7.53 -13.37 -11.67
CA GLY A 47 -7.83 -14.67 -11.07
C GLY A 47 -9.33 -15.01 -11.10
N LEU A 48 -10.20 -14.02 -10.87
CA LEU A 48 -11.65 -14.19 -11.01
C LEU A 48 -12.04 -14.49 -12.48
N ARG A 49 -11.52 -13.72 -13.44
CA ARG A 49 -11.76 -13.98 -14.87
C ARG A 49 -11.37 -15.38 -15.33
N ILE A 50 -10.24 -15.92 -14.83
CA ILE A 50 -9.80 -17.29 -15.16
C ILE A 50 -10.76 -18.33 -14.55
N ARG A 51 -11.30 -18.06 -13.35
CA ARG A 51 -12.29 -18.93 -12.71
C ARG A 51 -13.58 -18.98 -13.51
N ASP A 52 -14.07 -17.82 -13.97
CA ASP A 52 -15.31 -17.72 -14.73
C ASP A 52 -15.21 -18.34 -16.13
N LEU A 53 -14.01 -18.39 -16.74
CA LEU A 53 -13.80 -19.01 -18.05
C LEU A 53 -13.75 -20.56 -18.01
N ASN A 54 -13.47 -21.15 -16.84
CA ASN A 54 -13.36 -22.60 -16.65
C ASN A 54 -14.57 -23.20 -15.89
N SER A 55 -15.64 -22.43 -15.72
CA SER A 55 -16.91 -22.85 -15.12
C SER A 55 -17.99 -23.03 -16.17
#